data_AF-A0A0B2SJ36-F1
#
_entry.id   AF-A0A0B2SJ36-F1
#
_cell.length_a   1.000
_cell.length_b   1.000
_cell.length_c   1.000
_cell.angle_alpha   90.00
_cell.angle_beta   90.00
_cell.angle_gamma   90.00
#
_symmetry.space_group_name_H-M   'P 1'
#
loop_
_entity.id
_entity.type
_entity.pdbx_description
1 polymer ?
#
loop_
_entity_poly.entity_id
_entity_poly.type
_entity_poly.pdbx_seq_one_letter_code
_entity_poly.pdbx_strand_id
1 'polypeptide(L)'
;MLASSLSFLHSCTSPSSSSLLSISPPNPKPSHFLPFVVEAKDRTRREDRTARHTRIRKKVEGTPERPRLSVFRSNKHLSVQVIDDTAMRTLASVSTMQKTVADEFNYSAGPTVEVAKRMGEIIAKSCLEKGITKVAFDRGGYPYHGRVQALAEAAREHGLDF
;
A
#
# COMPACT_ATOMS: atom_id res chain seq x y z
N MET A 1 -70.24 -10.48 48.10
CA MET A 1 -70.23 -11.87 48.56
C MET A 1 -68.78 -12.32 48.70
N LEU A 2 -68.42 -12.78 49.91
CA LEU A 2 -67.37 -13.76 50.29
C LEU A 2 -65.92 -13.51 49.80
N ALA A 3 -65.01 -13.14 50.74
CA ALA A 3 -63.97 -14.00 51.35
C ALA A 3 -62.79 -14.29 50.39
N SER A 4 -61.51 -14.03 50.69
CA SER A 4 -60.69 -14.62 51.75
C SER A 4 -59.35 -13.86 51.73
N SER A 5 -58.85 -13.29 52.83
CA SER A 5 -57.98 -13.97 53.80
C SER A 5 -56.87 -14.80 53.15
N LEU A 6 -55.62 -14.32 53.27
CA LEU A 6 -54.51 -15.12 53.84
C LEU A 6 -53.31 -14.21 54.11
N SER A 7 -53.12 -13.94 55.40
CA SER A 7 -51.91 -13.43 56.02
C SER A 7 -50.77 -14.43 55.91
N PHE A 8 -49.57 -13.97 55.58
CA PHE A 8 -48.33 -14.58 56.07
C PHE A 8 -47.40 -13.49 56.60
N LEU A 9 -46.94 -13.75 57.82
CA LEU A 9 -46.19 -12.89 58.71
C LEU A 9 -44.69 -12.83 58.37
N HIS A 10 -44.03 -11.87 59.04
CA HIS A 10 -42.60 -11.76 59.36
C HIS A 10 -41.74 -11.11 58.24
N SER A 11 -40.84 -10.15 58.49
CA SER A 11 -40.15 -9.76 59.71
C SER A 11 -39.54 -8.35 59.54
N CYS A 12 -39.22 -7.74 60.68
CA CYS A 12 -38.63 -6.43 60.87
C CYS A 12 -37.34 -6.19 60.05
N THR A 13 -37.09 -4.93 59.68
CA THR A 13 -35.89 -4.17 60.11
C THR A 13 -35.89 -2.76 59.52
N SER A 14 -35.90 -1.77 60.40
CA SER A 14 -35.55 -0.38 60.09
C SER A 14 -34.05 -0.27 59.78
N PRO A 15 -33.66 0.73 58.98
CA PRO A 15 -32.67 1.65 59.54
C PRO A 15 -33.05 3.11 59.33
N SER A 16 -33.19 3.79 60.46
CA SER A 16 -32.94 5.21 60.61
C SER A 16 -31.46 5.52 60.37
N SER A 17 -31.18 6.49 59.51
CA SER A 17 -30.40 7.70 59.84
C SER A 17 -29.69 8.21 58.59
N SER A 18 -30.08 9.43 58.25
CA SER A 18 -29.36 10.37 57.40
C SER A 18 -27.89 10.49 57.80
N SER A 19 -27.00 10.13 56.89
CA SER A 19 -25.63 10.66 56.89
C SER A 19 -25.37 11.35 55.55
N LEU A 20 -25.25 12.66 55.67
CA LEU A 20 -24.75 13.68 54.75
C LEU A 20 -24.03 13.12 53.51
N LEU A 21 -24.63 13.30 52.34
CA LEU A 21 -23.94 13.24 51.05
C LEU A 21 -22.81 14.27 51.05
N SER A 22 -21.58 13.83 51.28
CA SER A 22 -20.39 14.62 50.97
C SER A 22 -20.22 14.68 49.45
N ILE A 23 -20.71 15.76 48.85
CA ILE A 23 -20.41 16.08 47.45
C ILE A 23 -18.93 16.45 47.41
N SER A 24 -18.09 15.50 47.01
CA SER A 24 -16.69 15.76 46.67
C SER A 24 -16.63 16.80 45.55
N PRO A 25 -15.78 17.84 45.64
CA PRO A 25 -15.64 18.79 44.55
C PRO A 25 -15.15 18.06 43.28
N PRO A 26 -15.55 18.49 42.07
CA PRO A 26 -15.08 17.86 40.85
C PRO A 26 -13.57 18.07 40.75
N ASN A 27 -12.83 16.97 40.57
CA ASN A 27 -11.38 17.00 40.37
C ASN A 27 -11.03 17.98 39.23
N PRO A 28 -10.16 18.98 39.45
CA PRO A 28 -9.72 19.83 38.36
C PRO A 28 -8.95 18.96 37.37
N LYS A 29 -9.41 18.93 36.11
CA LYS A 29 -8.70 18.22 35.04
C LYS A 29 -7.29 18.82 34.96
N PRO A 30 -6.24 18.00 34.95
CA PRO A 30 -4.90 18.55 34.90
C PRO A 30 -4.74 19.32 33.59
N SER A 31 -4.42 20.61 33.69
CA SER A 31 -3.97 21.41 32.56
C SER A 31 -2.54 21.00 32.22
N HIS A 32 -2.39 19.75 31.76
CA HIS A 32 -1.16 19.35 31.10
C HIS A 32 -1.13 20.15 29.81
N PHE A 33 -0.33 21.23 29.80
CA PHE A 33 0.28 21.69 28.57
C PHE A 33 1.02 20.48 28.04
N LEU A 34 0.40 19.72 27.13
CA LEU A 34 1.12 18.77 26.32
C LEU A 34 2.23 19.61 25.68
N PRO A 35 3.51 19.33 25.94
CA PRO A 35 4.55 20.03 25.22
C PRO A 35 4.21 19.81 23.74
N PHE A 36 4.09 20.89 22.98
CA PHE A 36 3.90 20.81 21.54
C PHE A 36 5.17 20.17 20.99
N VAL A 37 5.18 18.84 20.95
CA VAL A 37 6.30 18.06 20.44
C VAL A 37 6.24 18.24 18.93
N VAL A 38 7.02 19.19 18.42
CA VAL A 38 7.30 19.28 16.99
C VAL A 38 8.28 18.15 16.68
N GLU A 39 7.74 16.96 16.40
CA GLU A 39 8.54 15.92 15.79
C GLU A 39 8.89 16.37 14.38
N ALA A 40 10.17 16.64 14.14
CA ALA A 40 10.66 16.78 12.78
C ALA A 40 10.34 15.47 12.05
N LYS A 41 9.52 15.55 10.99
CA LYS A 41 9.15 14.36 10.23
C LYS A 41 10.36 13.93 9.40
N ASP A 42 11.25 13.15 10.00
CA ASP A 42 12.37 12.51 9.32
C ASP A 42 11.82 11.49 8.32
N ARG A 43 11.70 11.92 7.06
CA ARG A 43 11.13 11.09 6.00
C ARG A 43 12.16 10.07 5.55
N THR A 44 11.81 8.80 5.68
CA THR A 44 12.66 7.75 5.14
C THR A 44 12.66 7.78 3.61
N ARG A 45 13.75 7.32 2.98
CA ARG A 45 13.83 7.16 1.51
C ARG A 45 12.65 6.36 0.93
N ARG A 46 12.14 5.40 1.70
CA ARG A 46 10.98 4.58 1.34
C ARG A 46 9.69 5.41 1.32
N GLU A 47 9.45 6.21 2.37
CA GLU A 47 8.29 7.11 2.44
C GLU A 47 8.29 8.12 1.31
N ASP A 48 9.42 8.76 1.01
CA ASP A 48 9.51 9.74 -0.08
C ASP A 48 9.25 9.10 -1.45
N ARG A 49 9.77 7.88 -1.67
CA ARG A 49 9.47 7.12 -2.88
C ARG A 49 7.99 6.79 -2.97
N THR A 50 7.36 6.34 -1.88
CA THR A 50 5.93 6.03 -1.83
C THR A 50 5.08 7.28 -2.08
N ALA A 51 5.43 8.42 -1.47
CA ALA A 51 4.72 9.68 -1.69
C ALA A 51 4.79 10.16 -3.15
N ARG A 52 5.97 10.02 -3.80
CA ARG A 52 6.12 10.29 -5.24
C ARG A 52 5.31 9.32 -6.08
N HIS A 53 5.33 8.04 -5.73
CA HIS A 53 4.58 6.99 -6.42
C HIS A 53 3.07 7.27 -6.40
N THR A 54 2.51 7.55 -5.22
CA THR A 54 1.10 7.91 -5.05
C THR A 54 0.75 9.16 -5.85
N ARG A 55 1.64 10.17 -5.91
CA ARG A 55 1.43 11.38 -6.71
C ARG A 55 1.36 11.11 -8.20
N ILE A 56 2.23 10.23 -8.71
CA ILE A 56 2.24 9.82 -10.13
C ILE A 56 0.95 9.06 -10.45
N ARG A 57 0.54 8.15 -9.57
CA ARG A 57 -0.69 7.37 -9.71
C ARG A 57 -1.99 8.18 -9.70
N LYS A 58 -1.97 9.45 -9.28
CA LYS A 58 -3.12 10.35 -9.47
C LYS A 58 -3.41 10.66 -10.94
N LYS A 59 -2.46 10.44 -11.84
CA LYS A 59 -2.59 10.70 -13.28
C LYS A 59 -2.52 9.42 -14.12
N VAL A 60 -1.80 8.42 -13.65
CA VAL A 60 -1.58 7.17 -14.39
C VAL A 60 -2.48 6.09 -13.80
N GLU A 61 -3.49 5.71 -14.57
CA GLU A 61 -4.48 4.68 -14.23
C GLU A 61 -4.42 3.56 -15.27
N GLY A 62 -4.57 2.31 -14.85
CA GLY A 62 -4.62 1.14 -15.72
C GLY A 62 -6.04 0.74 -16.04
N THR A 63 -6.44 0.82 -17.30
CA THR A 63 -7.72 0.30 -17.82
C THR A 63 -7.50 -1.05 -18.51
N PRO A 64 -8.55 -1.82 -18.83
CA PRO A 64 -8.40 -3.07 -19.59
C PRO A 64 -7.80 -2.84 -20.98
N GLU A 65 -8.10 -1.70 -21.61
CA GLU A 65 -7.55 -1.32 -22.92
C GLU A 65 -6.12 -0.80 -22.84
N ARG A 66 -5.78 -0.10 -21.75
CA ARG A 66 -4.46 0.48 -21.51
C ARG A 66 -4.00 0.14 -20.08
N PRO A 67 -3.55 -1.10 -19.83
CA PRO A 67 -3.11 -1.51 -18.52
C PRO A 67 -1.82 -0.77 -18.12
N ARG A 68 -1.61 -0.65 -16.81
CA ARG A 68 -0.51 0.12 -16.24
C ARG A 68 0.74 -0.76 -16.09
N LEU A 69 1.84 -0.36 -16.72
CA LEU A 69 3.16 -0.99 -16.58
C LEU A 69 3.89 -0.38 -15.38
N SER A 70 3.85 -1.07 -14.24
CA SER A 70 4.45 -0.66 -12.97
C SER A 70 5.88 -1.17 -12.84
N VAL A 71 6.83 -0.25 -12.63
CA VAL A 71 8.24 -0.59 -12.38
C VAL A 71 8.57 -0.50 -10.89
N PHE A 72 9.22 -1.53 -10.34
CA PHE A 72 9.76 -1.55 -8.98
C PHE A 72 11.24 -1.91 -8.97
N ARG A 73 12.06 -1.06 -8.35
CA ARG A 73 13.51 -1.25 -8.26
C ARG A 73 13.94 -1.32 -6.80
N SER A 74 14.42 -2.49 -6.38
CA SER A 74 15.08 -2.67 -5.09
C SER A 74 16.59 -2.45 -5.24
N ASN A 75 17.34 -2.67 -4.16
CA ASN A 75 18.80 -2.58 -4.21
C ASN A 75 19.40 -3.66 -5.12
N LYS A 76 18.89 -4.89 -4.99
CA LYS A 76 19.42 -6.08 -5.68
C LYS A 76 18.59 -6.52 -6.87
N HIS A 77 17.32 -6.14 -6.99
CA HIS A 77 16.42 -6.71 -8.00
C HIS A 77 15.59 -5.64 -8.69
N LEU A 78 15.13 -5.98 -9.89
CA LEU A 78 14.20 -5.19 -10.67
C LEU A 78 12.97 -6.05 -10.96
N SER A 79 11.79 -5.48 -10.83
CA SER A 79 10.54 -6.15 -11.16
C SER A 79 9.60 -5.21 -11.91
N VAL A 80 8.84 -5.79 -12.84
CA VAL A 80 7.88 -5.10 -13.68
C VAL A 80 6.57 -5.89 -13.67
N GLN A 81 5.46 -5.17 -13.60
CA GLN A 81 4.13 -5.77 -13.62
C GLN A 81 3.23 -4.95 -14.54
N VAL A 82 2.40 -5.64 -15.31
CA VAL A 82 1.32 -5.05 -16.11
C VAL A 82 0.03 -5.32 -15.35
N ILE A 83 -0.63 -4.25 -14.93
CA ILE A 83 -1.76 -4.30 -14.00
C ILE A 83 -2.97 -3.64 -14.64
N ASP A 84 -4.10 -4.33 -14.61
CA ASP A 84 -5.41 -3.73 -14.81
C ASP A 84 -5.95 -3.31 -13.44
N ASP A 85 -6.08 -1.99 -13.22
CA ASP A 85 -6.52 -1.43 -11.95
C ASP A 85 -8.04 -1.59 -11.76
N THR A 86 -8.82 -1.78 -12.84
CA THR A 86 -10.27 -1.98 -12.78
C THR A 86 -10.62 -3.38 -12.30
N ALA A 87 -9.96 -4.40 -12.85
CA ALA A 87 -10.10 -5.80 -12.45
C ALA A 87 -9.22 -6.16 -11.24
N MET A 88 -8.38 -5.23 -10.76
CA MET A 88 -7.34 -5.45 -9.74
C MET A 88 -6.48 -6.68 -10.03
N ARG A 89 -6.16 -6.92 -11.30
CA ARG A 89 -5.48 -8.14 -11.76
C ARG A 89 -4.17 -7.80 -12.46
N THR A 90 -3.13 -8.54 -12.11
CA THR A 90 -1.86 -8.52 -12.84
C THR A 90 -1.97 -9.42 -14.07
N LEU A 91 -1.78 -8.84 -15.25
CA LEU A 91 -1.87 -9.54 -16.53
C LEU A 91 -0.55 -10.23 -16.86
N ALA A 92 0.58 -9.53 -16.69
CA ALA A 92 1.93 -10.06 -16.91
C ALA A 92 2.89 -9.53 -15.84
N SER A 93 3.90 -10.32 -15.49
CA SER A 93 4.90 -9.93 -14.50
C SER A 93 6.25 -10.56 -14.80
N VAL A 94 7.30 -9.75 -14.70
CA VAL A 94 8.69 -10.17 -14.89
C VAL A 94 9.53 -9.69 -13.72
N SER A 95 10.40 -10.54 -13.20
CA SER A 95 11.32 -10.23 -12.12
C SER A 95 12.68 -10.84 -12.41
N THR A 96 13.74 -10.15 -12.00
CA THR A 96 15.10 -10.72 -12.06
C THR A 96 15.29 -12.00 -11.24
N MET A 97 14.32 -12.35 -10.38
CA MET A 97 14.32 -13.60 -9.62
C MET A 97 13.74 -14.80 -10.39
N GLN A 98 13.12 -14.57 -11.55
CA GLN A 98 12.63 -15.67 -12.40
C GLN A 98 13.82 -16.38 -13.05
N LYS A 99 13.75 -17.71 -13.14
CA LYS A 99 14.83 -18.56 -13.67
C LYS A 99 15.35 -18.08 -15.04
N THR A 100 14.44 -17.69 -15.91
CA THR A 100 14.74 -17.15 -17.25
C THR A 100 15.73 -15.99 -17.23
N VAL A 101 15.68 -15.11 -16.22
CA VAL A 101 16.60 -13.96 -16.11
C VAL A 101 17.76 -14.25 -15.17
N ALA A 102 17.53 -15.04 -14.13
CA ALA A 102 18.54 -15.37 -13.13
C ALA A 102 19.66 -16.24 -13.71
N ASP A 103 19.33 -17.16 -14.62
CA ASP A 103 20.31 -18.05 -15.25
C ASP A 103 21.15 -17.29 -16.31
N GLU A 104 20.57 -16.28 -16.96
CA GLU A 104 21.24 -15.48 -17.99
C GLU A 104 22.18 -14.42 -17.41
N PHE A 105 21.84 -13.82 -16.26
CA PHE A 105 22.58 -12.68 -15.71
C PHE A 105 23.00 -12.89 -14.26
N ASN A 106 24.30 -13.12 -14.07
CA ASN A 106 24.92 -13.11 -12.76
C ASN A 106 25.51 -11.72 -12.46
N TYR A 107 24.85 -10.96 -11.58
CA TYR A 107 25.32 -9.67 -11.09
C TYR A 107 25.42 -9.68 -9.55
N SER A 108 26.51 -9.11 -8.99
CA SER A 108 26.78 -9.21 -7.54
C SER A 108 26.09 -8.14 -6.69
N ALA A 109 25.94 -6.90 -7.20
CA ALA A 109 25.54 -5.75 -6.38
C ALA A 109 24.14 -5.21 -6.68
N GLY A 110 23.65 -5.36 -7.92
CA GLY A 110 22.32 -4.93 -8.33
C GLY A 110 22.14 -4.98 -9.84
N PRO A 111 20.90 -4.76 -10.34
CA PRO A 111 20.60 -4.97 -11.74
C PRO A 111 21.29 -3.91 -12.60
N THR A 112 22.02 -4.36 -13.62
CA THR A 112 22.68 -3.53 -14.63
C THR A 112 21.66 -3.01 -15.65
N VAL A 113 22.08 -2.05 -16.48
CA VAL A 113 21.26 -1.53 -17.60
C VAL A 113 20.90 -2.65 -18.59
N GLU A 114 21.81 -3.59 -18.85
CA GLU A 114 21.59 -4.75 -19.72
C GLU A 114 20.46 -5.65 -19.23
N VAL A 115 20.42 -5.93 -17.92
CA VAL A 115 19.34 -6.68 -17.28
C VAL A 115 18.00 -5.97 -17.47
N ALA A 116 17.98 -4.63 -17.34
CA ALA A 116 16.77 -3.85 -17.53
C ALA A 116 16.28 -3.87 -18.99
N LYS A 117 17.20 -3.86 -19.97
CA LYS A 117 16.85 -4.04 -21.38
C LYS A 117 16.19 -5.40 -21.62
N ARG A 118 16.85 -6.49 -21.21
CA ARG A 118 16.28 -7.85 -21.35
C ARG A 118 14.94 -8.02 -20.68
N MET A 119 14.76 -7.45 -19.48
CA MET A 119 13.45 -7.45 -18.83
C MET A 119 12.38 -6.74 -19.67
N GLY A 120 12.73 -5.63 -20.32
CA GLY A 120 11.86 -4.90 -21.26
C GLY A 120 11.43 -5.76 -22.45
N GLU A 121 12.34 -6.56 -23.00
CA GLU A 121 12.02 -7.47 -24.11
C GLU A 121 11.09 -8.61 -23.67
N ILE A 122 11.39 -9.23 -22.52
CA ILE A 122 10.60 -10.38 -22.00
C ILE A 122 9.19 -9.92 -21.66
N ILE A 123 9.04 -8.79 -20.97
CA ILE A 123 7.71 -8.27 -20.63
C ILE A 123 6.95 -7.91 -21.90
N ALA A 124 7.64 -7.39 -22.92
CA ALA A 124 7.00 -7.02 -24.16
C ALA A 124 6.39 -8.22 -24.89
N LYS A 125 7.20 -9.27 -25.06
CA LYS A 125 6.75 -10.55 -25.64
C LYS A 125 5.56 -11.14 -24.87
N SER A 126 5.66 -11.15 -23.53
CA SER A 126 4.57 -11.63 -22.67
C SER A 126 3.27 -10.82 -22.78
N CYS A 127 3.35 -9.53 -23.12
CA CYS A 127 2.17 -8.69 -23.34
C CYS A 127 1.54 -8.95 -24.70
N LEU A 128 2.38 -9.04 -25.74
CA LEU A 128 1.93 -9.32 -27.11
C LEU A 128 1.27 -10.69 -27.23
N GLU A 129 1.80 -11.72 -26.55
CA GLU A 129 1.17 -13.05 -26.45
C GLU A 129 -0.23 -13.00 -25.84
N LYS A 130 -0.50 -12.00 -24.99
CA LYS A 130 -1.80 -11.76 -24.34
C LYS A 130 -2.67 -10.76 -25.10
N GLY A 131 -2.23 -10.29 -26.26
CA GLY A 131 -2.93 -9.29 -27.08
C GLY A 131 -2.89 -7.87 -26.52
N ILE A 132 -1.96 -7.55 -25.62
CA ILE A 132 -1.82 -6.22 -25.02
C ILE A 132 -0.74 -5.44 -25.78
N THR A 133 -1.14 -4.39 -26.50
CA THR A 133 -0.23 -3.54 -27.29
C THR A 133 -0.01 -2.17 -26.65
N LYS A 134 -1.08 -1.57 -26.11
CA LYS A 134 -1.04 -0.23 -25.49
C LYS A 134 -0.93 -0.34 -23.99
N VAL A 135 0.01 0.39 -23.38
CA VAL A 135 0.15 0.45 -21.92
C VAL A 135 0.36 1.87 -21.41
N ALA A 136 0.16 2.07 -20.11
CA ALA A 136 0.50 3.32 -19.45
C ALA A 136 1.75 3.11 -18.58
N PHE A 137 2.83 3.85 -18.85
CA PHE A 137 4.09 3.66 -18.13
C PHE A 137 4.08 4.31 -16.75
N ASP A 138 4.16 3.47 -15.70
CA ASP A 138 4.28 3.88 -14.31
C ASP A 138 5.71 3.64 -13.81
N ARG A 139 6.50 4.72 -13.78
CA ARG A 139 7.89 4.74 -13.32
C ARG A 139 8.09 4.47 -11.83
N GLY A 140 7.03 4.19 -11.06
CA GLY A 140 7.20 3.62 -9.72
C GLY A 140 7.76 4.58 -8.66
N GLY A 141 7.65 5.89 -8.87
CA GLY A 141 8.28 6.91 -8.02
C GLY A 141 9.81 7.07 -8.21
N TYR A 142 10.40 6.37 -9.18
CA TYR A 142 11.80 6.56 -9.58
C TYR A 142 11.91 7.62 -10.70
N PRO A 143 13.04 8.34 -10.79
CA PRO A 143 13.30 9.20 -11.93
C PRO A 143 13.40 8.37 -13.22
N TYR A 144 12.90 8.92 -14.33
CA TYR A 144 13.03 8.32 -15.64
C TYR A 144 14.46 8.54 -16.15
N HIS A 145 15.34 7.62 -15.79
CA HIS A 145 16.75 7.66 -16.16
C HIS A 145 17.39 6.26 -16.00
N GLY A 146 18.55 6.06 -16.62
CA GLY A 146 19.36 4.85 -16.50
C GLY A 146 18.54 3.58 -16.75
N ARG A 147 18.45 2.71 -15.75
CA ARG A 147 17.75 1.41 -15.84
C ARG A 147 16.26 1.54 -16.18
N VAL A 148 15.58 2.54 -15.63
CA VAL A 148 14.13 2.72 -15.86
C VAL A 148 13.89 3.17 -17.30
N GLN A 149 14.75 4.03 -17.81
CA GLN A 149 14.72 4.48 -19.19
C GLN A 149 15.06 3.34 -20.15
N ALA A 150 16.13 2.59 -19.90
CA ALA A 150 16.53 1.47 -20.75
C ALA A 150 15.48 0.36 -20.83
N LEU A 151 14.76 0.10 -19.73
CA LEU A 151 13.62 -0.82 -19.72
C LEU A 151 12.48 -0.34 -20.60
N ALA A 152 12.17 0.96 -20.54
CA ALA A 152 11.12 1.57 -21.34
C ALA A 152 11.47 1.58 -22.83
N GLU A 153 12.72 1.92 -23.17
CA GLU A 153 13.22 1.90 -24.55
C GLU A 153 13.15 0.49 -25.13
N ALA A 154 13.63 -0.52 -24.40
CA ALA A 154 13.54 -1.92 -24.83
C ALA A 154 12.07 -2.38 -25.00
N ALA A 155 11.16 -1.98 -24.11
CA ALA A 155 9.75 -2.33 -24.28
C ALA A 155 9.13 -1.69 -25.55
N ARG A 156 9.53 -0.47 -25.90
CA ARG A 156 9.10 0.20 -27.14
C ARG A 156 9.66 -0.45 -28.40
N GLU A 157 10.94 -0.81 -28.39
CA GLU A 157 11.59 -1.51 -29.51
C GLU A 157 10.93 -2.85 -29.83
N HIS A 158 10.40 -3.53 -28.79
CA HIS A 158 9.72 -4.82 -28.93
C HIS A 158 8.19 -4.69 -29.08
N GLY A 159 7.68 -3.50 -29.42
CA GLY A 159 6.31 -3.33 -29.91
C GLY A 159 5.25 -2.96 -28.87
N LEU A 160 5.62 -2.50 -27.68
CA LEU A 160 4.65 -1.84 -26.78
C LEU A 160 4.58 -0.34 -27.03
N ASP A 161 3.35 0.15 -27.12
CA ASP A 161 3.03 1.55 -27.33
C ASP A 161 2.70 2.25 -26.00
N PHE A 162 3.54 3.20 -25.58
CA PHE A 162 3.31 4.03 -24.39
C PHE A 162 4.11 5.34 -24.31
#